data_AF-A0A835HIG8-F1
#
_entry.id   AF-A0A835HIG8-F1
#
_cell.length_a   1.000
_cell.length_b   1.000
_cell.length_c   1.000
_cell.angle_alpha   90.00
_cell.angle_beta   90.00
_cell.angle_gamma   90.00
#
_symmetry.space_group_name_H-M   'P 1'
#
loop_
_entity.id
_entity.type
_entity.pdbx_description
1 polymer ?
#
loop_
_entity_poly.entity_id
_entity_poly.type
_entity_poly.pdbx_seq_one_letter_code
_entity_poly.pdbx_strand_id
1 'polypeptide(L)'
;MYKRQVPGHKWQLFTERFPHVRPAAVDLVEKMLTFDPRQRMRVEEALAHPYLASLHDISDEAVCSTPLSFDSEQHALSSEHIKELI
;
A
#
# COMPACT_ATOMS: atom_id res chain seq x y z
N MET A 1 2.79 -17.08 -20.57
CA MET A 1 1.95 -16.15 -19.79
C MET A 1 1.03 -15.38 -20.73
N TYR A 2 -0.27 -15.70 -20.68
CA TYR A 2 -1.30 -15.17 -21.58
C TYR A 2 -1.76 -13.79 -21.10
N LYS A 3 -1.28 -12.71 -21.72
CA LYS A 3 -1.90 -11.39 -21.56
C LYS A 3 -3.21 -11.41 -22.38
N ARG A 4 -4.34 -11.63 -21.72
CA ARG A 4 -5.65 -11.32 -22.31
C ARG A 4 -5.59 -9.86 -22.78
N GLN A 5 -5.91 -9.62 -24.05
CA GLN A 5 -6.10 -8.25 -24.54
C GLN A 5 -7.31 -7.67 -23.83
N VAL A 6 -7.04 -6.80 -22.86
CA VAL A 6 -8.08 -6.00 -22.19
C VAL A 6 -8.43 -4.88 -23.17
N PRO A 7 -9.73 -4.58 -23.38
CA PRO A 7 -10.13 -3.39 -24.13
C PRO A 7 -9.39 -2.16 -23.58
N GLY A 8 -8.91 -1.27 -24.45
CA GLY A 8 -8.23 -0.07 -24.01
C GLY A 8 -9.13 0.74 -23.07
N HIS A 9 -8.74 0.86 -21.81
CA HIS A 9 -9.41 1.75 -20.87
C HIS A 9 -8.86 3.16 -21.04
N LYS A 10 -9.77 4.14 -21.13
CA LYS A 10 -9.37 5.55 -21.09
C LYS A 10 -8.94 5.88 -19.67
N TRP A 11 -7.78 6.52 -19.55
CA TRP A 11 -7.35 7.16 -18.32
C TRP A 11 -8.38 8.23 -17.95
N GLN A 12 -8.88 8.18 -16.72
CA GLN A 12 -9.74 9.20 -16.15
C GLN A 12 -8.92 9.99 -15.13
N LEU A 13 -9.01 11.32 -15.19
CA LEU A 13 -8.38 12.19 -14.20
C LEU A 13 -9.14 12.08 -12.88
N PHE A 14 -8.42 11.89 -11.77
CA PHE A 14 -9.07 11.79 -10.46
C PHE A 14 -9.76 13.09 -10.06
N THR A 15 -9.21 14.24 -10.49
CA THR A 15 -9.82 15.56 -10.28
C THR A 15 -11.18 15.70 -10.97
N GLU A 16 -11.36 15.12 -12.15
CA GLU A 16 -12.64 15.12 -12.86
C GLU A 16 -13.64 14.16 -12.21
N ARG A 17 -13.17 13.01 -11.73
CA ARG A 17 -14.01 12.01 -11.08
C ARG A 17 -14.44 12.41 -9.68
N PHE A 18 -13.59 13.16 -8.97
CA PHE A 18 -13.77 13.54 -7.57
C PHE A 18 -13.62 15.07 -7.38
N PRO A 19 -14.51 15.89 -7.97
CA PRO A 19 -14.37 17.35 -7.98
C PRO A 19 -14.52 17.98 -6.58
N HIS A 20 -15.10 17.27 -5.62
CA HIS A 20 -15.32 17.76 -4.25
C HIS A 20 -14.21 17.37 -3.27
N VAL A 21 -13.20 16.63 -3.73
CA VAL A 21 -12.10 16.17 -2.88
C VAL A 21 -10.99 17.22 -2.87
N ARG A 22 -10.35 17.39 -1.70
CA ARG A 22 -9.21 18.31 -1.57
C ARG A 22 -8.11 17.92 -2.56
N PRO A 23 -7.50 18.86 -3.30
CA PRO A 23 -6.44 18.55 -4.28
C PRO A 23 -5.28 17.74 -3.69
N ALA A 24 -4.89 18.04 -2.46
CA ALA A 24 -3.84 17.28 -1.76
C ALA A 24 -4.22 15.81 -1.48
N ALA A 25 -5.51 15.50 -1.31
CA ALA A 25 -5.95 14.11 -1.15
C ALA A 25 -5.89 13.37 -2.49
N VAL A 26 -6.29 14.04 -3.57
CA VAL A 26 -6.22 13.49 -4.92
C VAL A 26 -4.77 13.17 -5.29
N ASP A 27 -3.85 14.10 -5.06
CA ASP A 27 -2.41 13.92 -5.33
C ASP A 27 -1.82 12.73 -4.55
N LEU A 28 -2.17 12.59 -3.26
CA LEU A 28 -1.74 11.44 -2.45
C LEU A 28 -2.24 10.12 -3.06
N VAL A 29 -3.53 10.04 -3.38
CA VAL A 29 -4.15 8.82 -3.93
C VAL A 29 -3.60 8.47 -5.31
N GLU A 30 -3.36 9.46 -6.17
CA GLU A 30 -2.75 9.23 -7.48
C GLU A 30 -1.36 8.61 -7.37
N LYS A 31 -0.54 9.05 -6.41
CA LYS A 31 0.79 8.49 -6.16
C LYS A 31 0.73 7.08 -5.54
N MET A 32 -0.27 6.79 -4.70
CA MET A 32 -0.49 5.46 -4.13
C MET A 32 -1.05 4.45 -5.16
N LEU A 33 -1.92 4.90 -6.07
CA LEU A 33 -2.55 4.07 -7.11
C LEU A 33 -1.71 3.96 -8.39
N THR A 34 -0.39 3.99 -8.24
CA THR A 34 0.55 3.77 -9.35
C THR A 34 0.57 2.29 -9.74
N PHE A 35 0.43 2.04 -11.06
CA PHE A 35 0.38 0.69 -11.62
C PHE A 35 1.70 -0.07 -11.46
N ASP A 36 2.84 0.57 -11.76
CA ASP A 36 4.15 -0.03 -11.51
C ASP A 36 4.46 0.05 -10.00
N PRO A 37 4.57 -1.08 -9.29
CA PRO A 37 4.83 -1.08 -7.85
C PRO A 37 6.18 -0.45 -7.49
N ARG A 38 7.14 -0.41 -8.42
CA ARG A 38 8.45 0.24 -8.19
C ARG A 38 8.37 1.75 -8.25
N GLN A 39 7.32 2.29 -8.84
CA GLN A 39 7.05 3.73 -8.93
C GLN A 39 5.97 4.16 -7.92
N ARG A 40 5.38 3.20 -7.20
CA ARG A 40 4.42 3.48 -6.14
C ARG A 40 5.12 4.14 -4.97
N MET A 41 4.52 5.21 -4.49
CA MET A 41 4.96 5.94 -3.30
C MET A 41 5.18 5.00 -2.11
N ARG A 42 6.27 5.22 -1.37
CA ARG A 42 6.60 4.48 -0.16
C ARG A 42 5.77 4.98 1.03
N VAL A 43 5.69 4.18 2.09
CA VAL A 43 4.90 4.52 3.27
C VAL A 43 5.43 5.77 3.97
N GLU A 44 6.74 5.93 4.04
CA GLU A 44 7.38 7.09 4.69
C GLU A 44 7.08 8.39 3.91
N GLU A 45 7.09 8.31 2.59
CA GLU A 45 6.74 9.44 1.70
C GLU A 45 5.26 9.80 1.80
N ALA A 46 4.39 8.80 1.99
CA ALA A 46 2.96 9.01 2.19
C ALA A 46 2.66 9.68 3.54
N LEU A 47 3.32 9.25 4.61
CA LEU A 47 3.18 9.84 5.95
C LEU A 47 3.66 11.30 5.98
N ALA A 48 4.76 11.61 5.28
CA ALA A 48 5.28 12.97 5.14
C ALA A 48 4.46 13.87 4.18
N HIS A 49 3.39 13.37 3.58
CA HIS A 49 2.62 14.11 2.59
C HIS A 49 1.84 15.30 3.20
N PRO A 50 1.71 16.47 2.52
CA PRO A 50 0.97 17.63 3.03
C PRO A 50 -0.48 17.33 3.43
N TYR A 51 -1.08 16.29 2.85
CA TYR A 51 -2.42 15.85 3.20
C TYR A 51 -2.52 15.26 4.63
N LEU A 52 -1.46 14.61 5.11
CA LEU A 52 -1.37 13.99 6.44
C LEU A 52 -0.57 14.83 7.44
N ALA A 53 -0.07 16.00 7.05
CA ALA A 53 0.77 16.84 7.90
C ALA A 53 0.15 17.23 9.26
N SER A 54 -1.18 17.27 9.37
CA SER A 54 -1.86 17.53 10.66
C SER A 54 -1.90 16.33 11.61
N LEU A 55 -1.60 15.13 11.10
CA LEU A 55 -1.65 13.85 11.82
C LEU A 55 -0.27 13.21 11.98
N HIS A 56 0.71 13.61 11.16
CA HIS A 56 2.04 13.02 11.14
C HIS A 56 2.82 13.39 12.40
N ASP A 57 3.17 12.37 13.20
CA ASP A 57 4.02 12.50 14.39
C ASP A 57 5.01 11.34 14.45
N ILE A 58 6.27 11.64 14.11
CA ILE A 58 7.36 10.65 14.08
C ILE A 58 7.57 10.00 15.46
N SER A 59 7.24 10.69 16.56
CA SER A 59 7.42 10.17 17.90
C SER A 59 6.38 9.12 18.30
N ASP A 60 5.21 9.11 17.65
CA ASP A 60 4.11 8.16 17.88
C ASP A 60 4.06 7.05 16.79
N GLU A 61 4.89 7.15 15.75
CA GLU A 61 4.98 6.22 14.62
C GLU A 61 6.11 5.20 14.83
N ALA A 62 5.90 4.22 15.72
CA ALA A 62 6.90 3.19 16.01
C ALA A 62 7.20 2.27 14.82
N VAL A 63 8.49 2.10 14.49
CA VAL A 63 8.96 1.16 13.47
C VAL A 63 9.35 -0.16 14.11
N CYS A 64 8.87 -1.28 13.57
CA CYS A 64 9.32 -2.60 14.00
C CYS A 64 10.78 -2.80 13.58
N SER A 65 11.69 -2.97 14.55
CA SER A 65 13.11 -3.16 14.29
C SER A 65 13.45 -4.54 13.73
N THR A 66 12.61 -5.54 13.98
CA THR A 66 12.82 -6.92 13.53
C THR A 66 11.83 -7.26 12.42
N PRO A 67 12.30 -7.59 11.22
CA PRO A 67 11.42 -8.13 10.18
C PRO A 67 10.69 -9.37 10.70
N LEU A 68 9.40 -9.47 10.41
CA LEU A 68 8.62 -10.65 10.73
C LEU A 68 9.17 -11.85 9.93
N SER A 69 9.46 -12.95 10.61
CA SER A 69 9.84 -14.20 9.94
C SER A 69 8.59 -15.01 9.57
N PHE A 70 8.59 -15.56 8.36
CA PHE A 70 7.54 -16.43 7.81
C PHE A 70 8.00 -17.89 7.68
N ASP A 71 9.01 -18.32 8.44
CA ASP A 71 9.61 -19.66 8.32
C ASP A 71 8.59 -20.80 8.53
N SER A 72 7.59 -20.57 9.38
CA SER A 72 6.50 -21.52 9.65
C SER A 72 5.51 -21.64 8.48
N GLU A 73 5.36 -20.61 7.65
CA GLU A 73 4.42 -20.61 6.52
C GLU A 73 5.02 -21.24 5.24
N GLN A 74 6.36 -21.28 5.16
CA GLN A 74 7.07 -21.95 4.06
C GLN A 74 6.93 -23.48 4.12
N HIS A 75 6.57 -24.02 5.28
CA HIS A 75 6.33 -25.44 5.47
C HIS A 75 4.81 -25.68 5.51
N ALA A 76 4.32 -26.66 4.76
CA ALA A 76 2.93 -27.11 4.88
C ALA A 76 2.76 -27.81 6.25
N LEU A 77 2.47 -27.03 7.29
CA LEU A 77 2.27 -27.54 8.63
C LEU A 77 0.92 -28.27 8.69
N SER A 78 0.95 -29.50 9.21
CA SER A 78 -0.29 -30.25 9.49
C SER A 78 -1.03 -29.61 10.66
N SER A 79 -2.33 -29.90 10.79
CA SER A 79 -3.10 -29.47 11.97
C SER A 79 -2.48 -29.91 13.29
N GLU A 80 -1.76 -31.03 13.30
CA GLU A 80 -1.07 -31.52 14.50
C GLU A 80 0.19 -30.71 14.80
N HIS A 81 0.99 -30.35 13.79
CA HIS A 81 2.17 -29.49 14.00
C HIS A 81 1.79 -28.07 14.42
N ILE A 82 0.65 -27.55 13.96
CA ILE A 82 0.16 -26.23 14.38
C ILE A 82 -0.22 -26.24 15.87
N LYS A 83 -0.79 -27.35 16.39
CA LYS A 83 -1.13 -27.48 17.82
C LYS A 83 0.10 -27.56 18.73
N GLU A 84 1.24 -28.03 18.23
CA GLU A 84 2.49 -28.08 19.00
C GLU A 84 3.19 -26.71 19.09
N LEU A 85 2.84 -25.77 18.20
CA LEU A 85 3.47 -24.45 18.11
C LEU A 85 2.71 -23.33 18.85
N ILE A 86 1.52 -23.61 19.40
CA ILE A 86 0.63 -22.66 20.10
C ILE A 86 0.50 -23.07 21.57
#